data_AF-A0A359HKD5-F1
#
_entry.id   AF-A0A359HKD5-F1
#
_cell.length_a   1.000
_cell.length_b   1.000
_cell.length_c   1.000
_cell.angle_alpha   90.00
_cell.angle_beta   90.00
_cell.angle_gamma   90.00
#
_symmetry.space_group_name_H-M   'P 1'
#
loop_
_entity.id
_entity.type
_entity.pdbx_description
1 polymer ?
#
loop_
_entity_poly.entity_id
_entity_poly.type
_entity_poly.pdbx_seq_one_letter_code
_entity_poly.pdbx_strand_id
1 'polypeptide(L)'
;RQYGRYGYWKFRMLRRYPDTLRWRQGLPPLFVTSLTGLLLLAWWPLASWLLTLELIIYFTVLFLAGVLSVAKHHKIYLLVGLPLSIATMHLAWGGGFLWSMIMSIWEKYNNG
;
A
#
# COMPACT_ATOMS: atom_id res chain seq x y z
N ARG A 1 -6.23 12.86 1.19
CA ARG A 1 -7.51 12.68 1.94
C ARG A 1 -8.50 11.75 1.23
N GLN A 2 -8.75 11.89 -0.08
CA GLN A 2 -9.71 11.06 -0.82
C GLN A 2 -9.33 9.56 -0.88
N TYR A 3 -8.07 9.24 -1.19
CA TYR A 3 -7.60 7.85 -1.28
C TYR A 3 -7.71 7.07 0.04
N GLY A 4 -7.45 7.71 1.18
CA GLY A 4 -7.61 7.08 2.50
C GLY A 4 -9.07 6.75 2.84
N ARG A 5 -10.01 7.65 2.51
CA ARG A 5 -11.45 7.35 2.65
C ARG A 5 -11.86 6.20 1.74
N TYR A 6 -11.35 6.15 0.52
CA TYR A 6 -11.63 5.04 -0.40
C TYR A 6 -11.10 3.71 0.14
N GLY A 7 -9.87 3.68 0.66
CA GLY A 7 -9.30 2.49 1.32
C GLY A 7 -10.14 2.04 2.52
N TYR A 8 -10.56 2.99 3.35
CA TYR A 8 -11.42 2.71 4.50
C TYR A 8 -12.75 2.04 4.12
N TRP A 9 -13.47 2.60 3.16
CA TRP A 9 -14.75 2.02 2.72
C TRP A 9 -14.58 0.72 1.94
N LYS A 10 -13.44 0.53 1.26
CA LYS A 10 -13.17 -0.70 0.50
C LYS A 10 -13.08 -1.93 1.41
N PHE A 11 -12.47 -1.82 2.60
CA PHE A 11 -12.45 -2.93 3.56
C PHE A 11 -13.87 -3.34 3.99
N ARG A 12 -14.73 -2.35 4.32
CA ARG A 12 -16.13 -2.62 4.70
C ARG A 12 -16.94 -3.24 3.56
N MET A 13 -16.68 -2.84 2.32
CA MET A 13 -17.25 -3.49 1.13
C MET A 13 -16.81 -4.96 1.03
N LEU A 14 -15.51 -5.24 1.14
CA LEU A 14 -14.97 -6.60 1.02
C LEU A 14 -15.46 -7.53 2.13
N ARG A 15 -15.66 -7.00 3.34
CA ARG A 15 -16.28 -7.77 4.45
C ARG A 15 -17.71 -8.22 4.10
N ARG A 16 -18.43 -7.47 3.27
CA ARG A 16 -19.78 -7.81 2.80
C ARG A 16 -19.79 -8.64 1.51
N TYR A 17 -18.78 -8.48 0.65
CA TYR A 17 -18.66 -9.13 -0.65
C TYR A 17 -17.22 -9.60 -0.94
N PRO A 18 -16.76 -10.68 -0.29
CA PRO A 18 -15.38 -11.15 -0.39
C PRO A 18 -14.98 -11.58 -1.81
N ASP A 19 -15.92 -12.14 -2.58
CA ASP A 19 -15.69 -12.64 -3.95
C ASP A 19 -15.33 -11.53 -4.96
N THR A 20 -15.51 -10.26 -4.58
CA THR A 20 -15.16 -9.10 -5.42
C THR A 20 -13.69 -8.68 -5.32
N LEU A 21 -12.90 -9.36 -4.48
CA LEU A 21 -11.49 -9.04 -4.29
C LEU A 21 -10.67 -9.39 -5.54
N ARG A 22 -10.01 -8.39 -6.11
CA ARG A 22 -8.98 -8.61 -7.15
C ARG A 22 -7.60 -8.56 -6.49
N TRP A 23 -6.73 -9.50 -6.84
CA TRP A 23 -5.37 -9.58 -6.29
C TRP A 23 -4.58 -8.26 -6.39
N ARG A 24 -4.74 -7.52 -7.50
CA ARG A 24 -4.11 -6.20 -7.71
C ARG A 24 -4.54 -5.16 -6.69
N GLN A 25 -5.79 -5.26 -6.21
CA GLN A 25 -6.33 -4.37 -5.18
C GLN A 25 -5.79 -4.76 -3.80
N GLY A 26 -5.36 -6.01 -3.60
CA GLY A 26 -4.72 -6.46 -2.36
C GLY A 26 -3.25 -6.08 -2.25
N LEU A 27 -2.59 -5.61 -3.31
CA LEU A 27 -1.16 -5.26 -3.24
C LEU A 27 -0.90 -4.09 -2.27
N PRO A 28 -1.63 -2.97 -2.32
CA PRO A 28 -1.24 -1.86 -1.45
C PRO A 28 -1.50 -2.06 0.05
N PRO A 29 -2.55 -2.74 0.57
CA PRO A 29 -2.66 -2.95 2.00
C PRO A 29 -1.64 -3.99 2.46
N LEU A 30 -1.33 -5.00 1.62
CA LEU A 30 -0.26 -5.95 1.89
C LEU A 30 1.08 -5.24 2.04
N PHE A 31 1.45 -4.39 1.08
CA PHE A 31 2.67 -3.58 1.15
C PHE A 31 2.73 -2.71 2.41
N VAL A 32 1.64 -2.02 2.76
CA VAL A 32 1.65 -1.21 3.99
C VAL A 32 1.71 -2.10 5.24
N THR A 33 1.13 -3.30 5.20
CA THR A 33 1.21 -4.27 6.32
C THR A 33 2.62 -4.83 6.49
N SER A 34 3.27 -5.27 5.42
CA SER A 34 4.66 -5.75 5.44
C SER A 34 5.60 -4.64 5.88
N LEU A 35 5.46 -3.45 5.31
CA LEU A 35 6.25 -2.28 5.69
C LEU A 35 6.12 -1.98 7.18
N THR A 36 4.90 -1.94 7.71
CA THR A 36 4.66 -1.66 9.13
C THR A 36 5.19 -2.77 10.03
N GLY A 37 4.93 -4.04 9.67
CA GLY A 37 5.38 -5.20 10.44
C GLY A 37 6.90 -5.34 10.48
N LEU A 38 7.57 -5.15 9.35
CA LEU A 38 9.03 -5.20 9.27
C LEU A 38 9.68 -4.02 9.99
N LEU A 39 9.08 -2.82 9.94
CA LEU A 39 9.57 -1.66 10.69
C LEU A 39 9.52 -1.91 12.21
N LEU A 40 8.44 -2.52 12.70
CA LEU A 40 8.30 -2.89 14.12
C LEU A 40 9.31 -3.96 14.55
N LEU A 41 9.69 -4.85 13.62
CA LEU A 41 10.65 -5.92 13.85
C LEU A 41 12.08 -5.56 13.46
N ALA A 42 12.36 -4.30 13.07
CA ALA A 42 13.65 -3.91 12.49
C ALA A 42 14.85 -4.16 13.42
N TRP A 43 14.63 -4.27 14.73
CA TRP A 43 15.66 -4.67 15.71
C TRP A 43 16.20 -6.10 15.47
N TRP A 44 15.44 -6.96 14.78
CA TRP A 44 15.90 -8.28 14.34
C TRP A 44 16.61 -8.17 12.99
N PRO A 45 17.88 -8.61 12.83
CA PRO A 45 18.64 -8.40 11.60
C PRO A 45 17.96 -8.96 10.34
N LEU A 46 17.26 -10.08 10.44
CA LEU A 46 16.53 -10.65 9.31
C LEU A 46 15.41 -9.71 8.83
N ALA A 47 14.65 -9.12 9.75
CA ALA A 47 13.59 -8.18 9.40
C ALA A 47 14.15 -6.90 8.78
N SER A 48 15.30 -6.40 9.27
CA SER A 48 16.02 -5.29 8.65
C SER A 48 16.43 -5.60 7.21
N TRP A 49 17.03 -6.77 6.95
CA TRP A 49 17.40 -7.19 5.59
C TRP A 49 16.18 -7.32 4.67
N LEU A 50 15.09 -7.91 5.17
CA LEU A 50 13.84 -8.03 4.41
C LEU A 50 13.24 -6.66 4.10
N LEU A 51 13.26 -5.73 5.06
CA LEU A 51 12.78 -4.36 4.86
C LEU A 51 13.58 -3.64 3.77
N THR A 52 14.92 -3.74 3.83
CA THR A 52 15.79 -3.15 2.81
C THR A 52 15.51 -3.76 1.44
N LEU A 53 15.37 -5.09 1.36
CA LEU A 53 15.07 -5.79 0.11
C LEU A 53 13.71 -5.37 -0.46
N GLU A 54 12.66 -5.28 0.38
CA GLU A 54 11.33 -4.84 -0.02
C GLU A 54 11.37 -3.41 -0.59
N LEU A 55 12.05 -2.49 0.10
CA LEU A 55 12.18 -1.10 -0.36
C LEU A 55 12.95 -1.00 -1.67
N ILE A 56 14.06 -1.73 -1.82
CA ILE A 56 14.83 -1.76 -3.07
C ILE A 56 13.94 -2.23 -4.23
N ILE A 57 13.27 -3.37 -4.08
CA ILE A 57 12.37 -3.90 -5.13
C ILE A 57 11.29 -2.87 -5.47
N TYR A 58 10.64 -2.31 -4.46
CA TYR A 58 9.57 -1.33 -4.65
C TYR A 58 10.06 -0.10 -5.42
N PHE A 59 11.16 0.52 -4.99
CA PHE A 59 11.72 1.70 -5.65
C PHE A 59 12.25 1.39 -7.05
N THR A 60 12.86 0.21 -7.28
CA THR A 60 13.29 -0.21 -8.61
C THR A 60 12.11 -0.34 -9.56
N VAL A 61 11.01 -0.98 -9.14
CA VAL A 61 9.80 -1.10 -9.98
C VAL A 61 9.21 0.27 -10.31
N LEU A 62 9.14 1.18 -9.32
CA LEU A 62 8.66 2.54 -9.56
C LEU A 62 9.56 3.31 -10.52
N PHE A 63 10.88 3.22 -10.33
CA PHE A 63 11.85 3.89 -11.20
C PHE A 63 11.73 3.39 -12.64
N LEU A 64 11.67 2.07 -12.86
CA LEU A 64 11.47 1.48 -14.17
C LEU A 64 10.14 1.92 -14.79
N ALA A 65 9.05 1.96 -14.01
CA ALA A 65 7.77 2.47 -14.47
C ALA A 65 7.85 3.94 -14.90
N GLY A 66 8.60 4.77 -14.15
CA GLY A 66 8.89 6.15 -14.51
C GLY A 66 9.64 6.26 -15.84
N VAL A 67 10.75 5.52 -15.99
CA VAL A 67 11.57 5.49 -17.22
C VAL A 67 10.75 5.04 -18.43
N LEU A 68 10.00 3.94 -18.31
CA LEU A 68 9.14 3.44 -19.38
C LEU A 68 8.05 4.46 -19.77
N SER A 69 7.51 5.18 -18.78
CA SER A 69 6.50 6.20 -19.02
C SER A 69 7.07 7.44 -19.71
N VAL A 70 8.29 7.86 -19.35
CA VAL A 70 9.03 8.92 -20.07
C VAL A 70 9.28 8.49 -21.51
N ALA A 71 9.75 7.26 -21.74
CA ALA A 71 10.00 6.75 -23.09
C ALA A 71 8.74 6.73 -23.97
N LYS A 72 7.56 6.45 -23.36
CA LYS A 72 6.28 6.38 -24.08
C LYS A 72 5.63 7.74 -24.31
N HIS A 73 5.76 8.67 -23.36
CA HIS A 73 5.00 9.91 -23.36
C HIS A 73 5.85 11.16 -23.58
N HIS A 74 7.18 11.04 -23.61
CA HIS A 74 8.16 12.12 -23.79
C HIS A 74 8.06 13.26 -22.76
N LYS A 75 7.59 12.96 -21.55
CA LYS A 75 7.41 13.95 -20.47
C LYS A 75 8.31 13.62 -19.29
N ILE A 76 9.37 14.39 -19.11
CA ILE A 76 10.41 14.11 -18.10
C ILE A 76 9.90 14.12 -16.66
N TYR A 77 8.85 14.90 -16.37
CA TYR A 77 8.25 14.93 -15.02
C TYR A 77 7.66 13.57 -14.61
N LEU A 78 7.38 12.66 -15.55
CA LEU A 78 6.91 11.31 -15.25
C LEU A 78 7.99 10.45 -14.58
N LEU A 79 9.26 10.81 -14.70
CA LEU A 79 10.34 10.06 -14.04
C LEU A 79 10.22 10.10 -12.52
N VAL A 80 9.78 11.23 -11.96
CA VAL A 80 9.63 11.44 -10.51
C VAL A 80 8.16 11.50 -10.09
N GLY A 81 7.32 12.17 -10.89
CA GLY A 81 5.92 12.38 -10.58
C GLY A 81 5.11 11.09 -10.52
N LEU A 82 5.39 10.11 -11.38
CA LEU A 82 4.71 8.81 -11.38
C LEU A 82 5.07 7.99 -10.14
N PRO A 83 6.36 7.75 -9.82
CA PRO A 83 6.77 7.12 -8.56
C PRO A 83 6.15 7.77 -7.33
N LEU A 84 6.20 9.10 -7.24
CA LEU A 84 5.68 9.85 -6.10
C LEU A 84 4.15 9.71 -5.96
N SER A 85 3.44 9.78 -7.08
CA SER A 85 1.98 9.61 -7.11
C SER A 85 1.57 8.19 -6.70
N ILE A 86 2.30 7.17 -7.19
CA ILE A 86 2.03 5.78 -6.84
C ILE A 86 2.32 5.54 -5.35
N ALA A 87 3.45 6.03 -4.84
CA ALA A 87 3.81 5.89 -3.43
C ALA A 87 2.80 6.55 -2.50
N THR A 88 2.41 7.80 -2.78
CA THR A 88 1.38 8.51 -2.00
C THR A 88 0.03 7.79 -2.06
N MET A 89 -0.36 7.23 -3.21
CA MET A 89 -1.56 6.42 -3.33
C MET A 89 -1.48 5.14 -2.49
N HIS A 90 -0.38 4.38 -2.55
CA HIS A 90 -0.21 3.12 -1.81
C HIS A 90 -0.29 3.35 -0.30
N LEU A 91 0.44 4.37 0.20
CA LEU A 91 0.44 4.71 1.62
C LEU A 91 -0.93 5.22 2.09
N ALA A 92 -1.54 6.15 1.36
CA ALA A 92 -2.82 6.73 1.77
C ALA A 92 -3.95 5.70 1.73
N TRP A 93 -4.02 4.90 0.66
CA TRP A 93 -5.08 3.91 0.48
C TRP A 93 -4.87 2.67 1.36
N GLY A 94 -3.64 2.14 1.44
CA GLY A 94 -3.30 1.00 2.31
C GLY A 94 -3.45 1.35 3.79
N GLY A 95 -3.00 2.54 4.21
CA GLY A 95 -3.22 3.03 5.58
C GLY A 95 -4.70 3.19 5.93
N GLY A 96 -5.52 3.73 5.02
CA GLY A 96 -6.97 3.82 5.21
C GLY A 96 -7.65 2.45 5.33
N PHE A 97 -7.19 1.46 4.58
CA PHE A 97 -7.67 0.08 4.66
C PHE A 97 -7.34 -0.55 6.02
N LEU A 98 -6.09 -0.44 6.48
CA LEU A 98 -5.67 -0.95 7.79
C LEU A 98 -6.42 -0.30 8.94
N TRP A 99 -6.63 1.02 8.87
CA TRP A 99 -7.44 1.74 9.84
C TRP A 99 -8.87 1.20 9.93
N SER A 100 -9.49 0.90 8.79
CA SER A 100 -10.83 0.29 8.77
C SER A 100 -10.84 -1.10 9.39
N MET A 101 -9.81 -1.88 9.15
CA MET A 101 -9.66 -3.21 9.75
C MET A 101 -9.55 -3.14 11.27
N ILE A 102 -8.71 -2.24 11.80
CA ILE A 102 -8.56 -2.01 13.25
C ILE A 102 -9.91 -1.56 13.86
N MET A 103 -10.56 -0.58 13.25
CA MET A 103 -11.86 -0.07 13.72
C MET A 103 -12.95 -1.15 13.70
N SER A 104 -12.96 -1.99 12.67
CA SER A 104 -13.92 -3.08 12.57
C SER A 104 -13.73 -4.17 13.64
N ILE A 105 -12.50 -4.38 14.13
CA ILE A 105 -12.22 -5.30 15.24
C ILE A 105 -12.71 -4.68 16.55
N TRP A 106 -12.43 -3.40 16.76
CA TRP A 106 -12.88 -2.66 17.94
C TRP A 106 -14.40 -2.57 18.04
N GLU A 107 -15.10 -2.27 16.94
CA GLU A 107 -16.56 -2.29 16.86
C GLU A 107 -17.14 -3.68 17.18
N LYS A 108 -16.46 -4.77 16.80
CA LYS A 108 -16.92 -6.13 17.11
C LYS A 108 -16.75 -6.46 18.59
N TYR A 109 -15.67 -5.98 19.21
CA TYR A 109 -15.38 -6.22 20.63
C TYR A 109 -16.33 -5.46 21.56
N ASN A 110 -16.68 -4.21 21.23
CA ASN A 110 -17.55 -3.39 22.09
C ASN A 110 -19.05 -3.68 21.95
N ASN A 111 -19.46 -4.38 20.89
CA ASN A 111 -20.87 -4.67 20.59
C ASN A 111 -21.24 -6.16 20.76
N GLY A 112 -20.36 -6.97 21.36
CA GLY A 112 -20.59 -8.38 21.69
C GLY A 112 -20.60 -8.59 23.19
#